data_AF-A0A2E9TQ70-F1
#
_entry.id   AF-A0A2E9TQ70-F1
#
_cell.length_a   1.000
_cell.length_b   1.000
_cell.length_c   1.000
_cell.angle_alpha   90.00
_cell.angle_beta   90.00
_cell.angle_gamma   90.00
#
_symmetry.space_group_name_H-M   'P 1'
#
loop_
_entity.id
_entity.type
_entity.pdbx_description
1 polymer ?
#
loop_
_entity_poly.entity_id
_entity_poly.type
_entity_poly.pdbx_seq_one_letter_code
_entity_poly.pdbx_strand_id
1 'polypeptide(L)'
;LRDESMHVNFGVDVINQIKLENPHLWDSQMRDKATQMILEGTELEIQYARDTMPRGVLGMNAAMMEEYLQFIANRRLVQLGLPEQFKGVNNPFPWMSEIMDLRKEKNFFETRVTEYQVGGALSWD
;
A
#
# COMPACT_ATOMS: atom_id res chain seq x y z
N LEU A 1 7.14 0.18 4.86
CA LEU A 1 5.75 -0.07 4.43
C LEU A 1 4.81 1.06 4.85
N ARG A 2 4.75 1.47 6.14
CA ARG A 2 3.91 2.61 6.56
C ARG A 2 4.15 3.89 5.74
N ASP A 3 5.41 4.27 5.56
CA ASP A 3 5.76 5.50 4.83
C ASP A 3 5.35 5.42 3.37
N GLU A 4 5.59 4.29 2.70
CA GLU A 4 5.11 4.05 1.33
C GLU A 4 3.58 4.08 1.21
N SER A 5 2.86 3.53 2.18
CA SER A 5 1.40 3.63 2.22
C SER A 5 0.94 5.09 2.35
N MET A 6 1.64 5.92 3.14
CA MET A 6 1.36 7.36 3.23
C MET A 6 1.66 8.07 1.90
N HIS A 7 2.78 7.76 1.24
CA HIS A 7 3.15 8.34 -0.05
C HIS A 7 2.12 8.03 -1.13
N VAL A 8 1.66 6.77 -1.20
CA VAL A 8 0.65 6.35 -2.18
C VAL A 8 -0.68 7.05 -1.92
N ASN A 9 -1.13 7.11 -0.67
CA ASN A 9 -2.38 7.80 -0.34
C ASN A 9 -2.32 9.28 -0.69
N PHE A 10 -1.20 9.95 -0.35
CA PHE A 10 -0.99 11.35 -0.72
C PHE A 10 -1.04 11.54 -2.25
N GLY A 11 -0.38 10.68 -3.03
CA GLY A 11 -0.41 10.74 -4.50
C GLY A 11 -1.83 10.58 -5.06
N VAL A 12 -2.60 9.64 -4.52
CA VAL A 12 -4.02 9.43 -4.87
C VAL A 12 -4.84 10.68 -4.58
N ASP A 13 -4.66 11.29 -3.40
CA ASP A 13 -5.39 12.48 -2.99
C ASP A 13 -5.08 13.67 -3.91
N VAL A 14 -3.80 13.86 -4.26
CA VAL A 14 -3.37 14.89 -5.21
C VAL A 14 -4.03 14.70 -6.58
N ILE A 15 -4.02 13.47 -7.12
CA ILE A 15 -4.65 13.18 -8.42
C ILE A 15 -6.16 13.48 -8.35
N ASN A 16 -6.84 13.04 -7.28
CA ASN A 16 -8.26 13.27 -7.10
C ASN A 16 -8.60 14.76 -6.94
N GLN A 17 -7.76 15.53 -6.24
CA GLN A 17 -7.94 16.97 -6.12
C GLN A 17 -7.78 17.68 -7.47
N ILE A 18 -6.75 17.34 -8.25
CA ILE A 18 -6.55 17.89 -9.60
C ILE A 18 -7.76 17.61 -10.49
N LYS A 19 -8.28 16.38 -10.47
CA LYS A 19 -9.49 15.98 -11.21
C LYS A 19 -10.71 16.79 -10.80
N LEU A 20 -10.88 17.04 -9.50
CA LEU A 20 -12.01 17.78 -8.95
C LEU A 20 -11.95 19.26 -9.35
N GLU A 21 -10.77 19.88 -9.29
CA GLU A 21 -10.56 21.27 -9.69
C GLU A 21 -10.59 21.46 -11.22
N ASN A 22 -10.20 20.43 -11.98
CA ASN A 22 -10.10 20.48 -13.44
C ASN A 22 -10.81 19.27 -14.11
N PRO A 23 -12.15 19.18 -14.07
CA PRO A 23 -12.87 17.99 -14.54
C PRO A 23 -12.66 17.66 -16.02
N HIS A 24 -12.36 18.68 -16.84
CA HIS A 24 -12.10 18.54 -18.28
C HIS A 24 -10.81 17.75 -18.58
N LEU A 25 -9.86 17.65 -17.62
CA LEU A 25 -8.66 16.84 -17.77
C LEU A 25 -8.92 15.34 -17.55
N TRP A 26 -10.04 14.98 -16.92
CA TRP A 26 -10.41 13.60 -16.59
C TRP A 26 -11.42 13.03 -17.60
N ASP A 27 -11.15 13.23 -18.89
CA ASP A 27 -11.95 12.68 -19.98
C ASP A 27 -11.76 11.16 -20.16
N SER A 28 -12.39 10.57 -21.18
CA SER A 28 -12.22 9.13 -21.46
C SER A 28 -10.79 8.77 -21.81
N GLN A 29 -10.09 9.60 -22.58
CA GLN A 29 -8.72 9.33 -23.03
C GLN A 29 -7.75 9.29 -21.84
N MET A 30 -7.86 10.24 -20.91
CA MET A 30 -7.03 10.26 -19.71
C MET A 30 -7.33 9.06 -18.80
N ARG A 31 -8.61 8.69 -18.65
CA ARG A 31 -9.01 7.50 -17.88
C ARG A 31 -8.45 6.20 -18.46
N ASP A 32 -8.49 6.05 -19.78
CA ASP A 32 -7.94 4.89 -20.47
C ASP A 32 -6.41 4.84 -20.31
N LYS A 33 -5.75 5.99 -20.46
CA LYS A 33 -4.30 6.10 -20.26
C LYS A 33 -3.88 5.76 -18.82
N ALA A 34 -4.57 6.31 -17.83
CA ALA A 34 -4.29 6.03 -16.42
C ALA A 34 -4.51 4.54 -16.09
N THR A 35 -5.58 3.95 -16.61
CA THR A 35 -5.84 2.49 -16.51
C THR A 35 -4.67 1.71 -17.08
N GLN A 36 -4.25 2.03 -18.32
CA GLN A 36 -3.18 1.31 -18.99
C GLN A 36 -1.84 1.43 -18.26
N MET A 37 -1.51 2.60 -17.70
CA MET A 37 -0.29 2.79 -16.92
C MET A 37 -0.25 1.89 -15.68
N ILE A 38 -1.38 1.74 -14.98
CA ILE A 38 -1.47 0.84 -13.82
C ILE A 38 -1.34 -0.62 -14.26
N LEU A 39 -2.00 -1.02 -15.34
CA LEU A 39 -1.91 -2.37 -15.88
C LEU A 39 -0.50 -2.73 -16.32
N GLU A 40 0.17 -1.83 -17.04
CA GLU A 40 1.56 -2.03 -17.50
C GLU A 40 2.51 -2.17 -16.31
N GLY A 41 2.41 -1.28 -15.31
CA GLY A 41 3.21 -1.40 -14.09
C GLY A 41 2.96 -2.72 -13.35
N THR A 42 1.71 -3.17 -13.30
CA THR A 42 1.34 -4.46 -12.68
C THR A 42 1.97 -5.64 -13.42
N GLU A 43 1.94 -5.64 -14.75
CA GLU A 43 2.54 -6.71 -15.56
C GLU A 43 4.06 -6.78 -15.37
N LEU A 44 4.73 -5.63 -15.34
CA LEU A 44 6.18 -5.56 -15.11
C LEU A 44 6.55 -6.13 -13.73
N GLU A 45 5.78 -5.82 -12.69
CA GLU A 45 6.00 -6.35 -11.34
C GLU A 45 5.70 -7.86 -11.25
N ILE A 46 4.69 -8.36 -11.97
CA ILE A 46 4.41 -9.80 -12.07
C ILE A 46 5.59 -10.53 -12.72
N GLN A 47 6.11 -9.99 -13.81
CA GLN A 47 7.28 -10.56 -14.49
C GLN A 47 8.50 -10.57 -13.56
N TYR A 48 8.75 -9.47 -12.86
CA TYR A 48 9.81 -9.38 -11.86
C TYR A 48 9.64 -10.41 -10.72
N ALA A 49 8.42 -10.61 -10.21
CA ALA A 49 8.13 -11.61 -9.19
C ALA A 49 8.40 -13.04 -9.69
N ARG A 50 8.04 -13.35 -10.94
CA ARG A 50 8.34 -14.66 -11.56
C ARG A 50 9.84 -14.89 -11.69
N ASP A 51 10.59 -13.88 -12.12
CA ASP A 51 12.03 -13.97 -12.33
C ASP A 51 12.81 -14.08 -11.01
N THR A 52 12.33 -13.44 -9.94
CA THR A 52 12.97 -13.47 -8.62
C THR A 52 12.56 -14.67 -7.76
N MET A 53 11.42 -15.32 -8.05
CA MET A 53 10.89 -16.46 -7.27
C MET A 53 10.69 -17.74 -8.12
N PRO A 54 11.70 -18.23 -8.87
CA PRO A 54 11.53 -19.36 -9.79
C PRO A 54 11.17 -20.70 -9.12
N ARG A 55 11.47 -20.85 -7.83
CA ARG A 55 11.12 -22.04 -7.03
C ARG A 55 10.15 -21.74 -5.87
N GLY A 56 9.67 -20.50 -5.77
CA GLY A 56 8.96 -19.99 -4.60
C GLY A 56 9.82 -19.97 -3.33
N VAL A 57 9.25 -19.40 -2.27
CA VAL A 57 9.74 -19.42 -0.89
C VAL A 57 8.65 -20.04 -0.03
N LEU A 58 8.98 -20.61 1.13
CA LEU A 58 7.97 -21.21 2.01
C LEU A 58 6.84 -20.21 2.32
N GLY A 59 5.61 -20.53 1.91
CA GLY A 59 4.44 -19.67 2.10
C GLY A 59 4.23 -18.56 1.07
N MET A 60 5.06 -18.47 0.02
CA MET A 60 4.95 -17.45 -1.03
C MET A 60 5.49 -18.00 -2.36
N ASN A 61 4.65 -18.03 -3.40
CA ASN A 61 5.08 -18.38 -4.75
C ASN A 61 4.67 -17.29 -5.74
N ALA A 62 5.19 -17.38 -6.97
CA ALA A 62 4.94 -16.38 -8.01
C ALA A 62 3.44 -16.21 -8.31
N ALA A 63 2.64 -17.28 -8.28
CA ALA A 63 1.19 -17.20 -8.52
C ALA A 63 0.45 -16.43 -7.41
N MET A 64 0.82 -16.65 -6.14
CA MET A 64 0.26 -15.89 -5.02
C MET A 64 0.69 -14.41 -5.07
N MET A 65 1.94 -14.13 -5.46
CA MET A 65 2.40 -12.76 -5.65
C MET A 65 1.67 -12.06 -6.79
N GLU A 66 1.41 -12.77 -7.88
CA GLU A 66 0.62 -12.26 -9.01
C GLU A 66 -0.81 -11.91 -8.58
N GLU A 67 -1.50 -12.81 -7.86
CA GLU A 67 -2.85 -12.52 -7.33
C GLU A 67 -2.84 -11.30 -6.40
N TYR A 68 -1.82 -11.18 -5.54
CA TYR A 68 -1.67 -10.02 -4.66
C TYR A 68 -1.44 -8.72 -5.44
N LEU A 69 -0.58 -8.72 -6.46
CA LEU A 69 -0.32 -7.55 -7.30
C LEU A 69 -1.59 -7.13 -8.06
N GLN A 70 -2.36 -8.08 -8.59
CA GLN A 70 -3.64 -7.82 -9.24
C GLN A 70 -4.67 -7.24 -8.26
N PHE A 71 -4.73 -7.75 -7.02
CA PHE A 71 -5.55 -7.19 -5.95
C PHE A 71 -5.18 -5.74 -5.63
N ILE A 72 -3.88 -5.42 -5.51
CA ILE A 72 -3.42 -4.06 -5.28
C ILE A 72 -3.72 -3.16 -6.49
N ALA A 73 -3.56 -3.64 -7.72
CA ALA A 73 -3.86 -2.89 -8.94
C ALA A 73 -5.32 -2.46 -8.99
N ASN A 74 -6.26 -3.37 -8.71
CA ASN A 74 -7.69 -3.05 -8.59
C ASN A 74 -7.94 -1.98 -7.52
N ARG A 75 -7.30 -2.09 -6.36
CA ARG A 75 -7.43 -1.08 -5.30
C ARG A 75 -6.97 0.31 -5.77
N ARG A 76 -5.88 0.40 -6.54
CA ARG A 76 -5.39 1.67 -7.09
C ARG A 76 -6.34 2.24 -8.14
N LEU A 77 -6.88 1.40 -9.02
CA LEU A 77 -7.88 1.80 -10.01
C LEU A 77 -9.12 2.39 -9.32
N VAL A 78 -9.68 1.68 -8.33
CA VAL A 78 -10.86 2.10 -7.58
C VAL A 78 -10.59 3.41 -6.81
N GLN A 79 -9.42 3.57 -6.22
CA GLN A 79 -9.00 4.81 -5.55
C GLN A 79 -9.01 6.03 -6.48
N LEU A 80 -8.83 5.83 -7.79
CA LEU A 80 -8.90 6.87 -8.81
C LEU A 80 -10.26 6.94 -9.51
N GLY A 81 -11.27 6.18 -9.05
CA GLY A 81 -12.60 6.11 -9.67
C GLY A 81 -12.61 5.39 -11.01
N LEU A 82 -11.65 4.51 -11.26
CA LEU A 82 -11.57 3.65 -12.44
C LEU A 82 -12.12 2.25 -12.12
N PRO A 83 -12.71 1.54 -13.09
CA PRO A 83 -13.23 0.21 -12.88
C PRO A 83 -12.10 -0.81 -12.67
N GLU A 84 -12.36 -1.80 -11.82
CA GLU A 84 -11.49 -2.96 -11.65
C GLU A 84 -11.26 -3.69 -12.97
N GLN A 85 -10.04 -4.19 -13.16
CA GLN A 85 -9.64 -4.90 -14.39
C GLN A 85 -9.44 -6.40 -14.15
N PHE A 86 -9.13 -6.80 -12.91
CA PHE A 86 -8.93 -8.20 -12.54
C PHE A 86 -10.13 -8.73 -11.76
N LYS A 87 -10.84 -9.75 -12.26
CA LYS A 87 -12.06 -10.26 -11.59
C LYS A 87 -11.74 -11.39 -10.62
N GLY A 88 -12.40 -11.39 -9.47
CA GLY A 88 -12.32 -12.50 -8.51
C GLY A 88 -11.00 -12.60 -7.74
N VAL A 89 -10.13 -11.60 -7.86
CA VAL A 89 -8.87 -11.53 -7.12
C VAL A 89 -9.14 -11.13 -5.67
N ASN A 90 -8.54 -11.86 -4.73
CA ASN A 90 -8.60 -11.54 -3.31
C ASN A 90 -7.19 -11.25 -2.80
N ASN A 91 -7.05 -10.78 -1.56
CA ASN A 91 -5.72 -10.66 -0.94
C ASN A 91 -5.26 -12.05 -0.45
N PRO A 92 -4.27 -12.70 -1.08
CA PRO A 92 -3.80 -14.03 -0.65
C PRO A 92 -2.90 -13.94 0.60
N PHE A 93 -2.55 -12.74 1.06
CA PHE A 93 -1.68 -12.50 2.20
C PHE A 93 -2.36 -11.59 3.24
N PRO A 94 -3.44 -12.04 3.90
CA PRO A 94 -4.16 -11.24 4.89
C PRO A 94 -3.25 -10.80 6.06
N TRP A 95 -2.27 -11.63 6.44
CA TRP A 95 -1.25 -11.35 7.45
C TRP A 95 -0.29 -10.20 7.09
N MET A 96 -0.11 -9.85 5.81
CA MET A 96 0.69 -8.68 5.45
C MET A 96 0.03 -7.38 5.94
N SER A 97 -1.30 -7.34 5.98
CA SER A 97 -2.07 -6.23 6.55
C SER A 97 -1.75 -6.06 8.03
N GLU A 98 -1.65 -7.16 8.78
CA GLU A 98 -1.29 -7.15 10.20
C GLU A 98 0.12 -6.60 10.43
N ILE A 99 1.10 -6.97 9.60
CA ILE A 99 2.47 -6.43 9.68
C ILE A 99 2.54 -4.94 9.28
N MET A 100 1.69 -4.49 8.35
CA MET A 100 1.61 -3.09 7.95
C MET A 100 0.92 -2.20 9.00
N ASP A 101 -0.11 -2.72 9.69
CA ASP A 101 -0.89 -2.01 10.71
C ASP A 101 -0.31 -2.13 12.13
N LEU A 102 0.57 -3.11 12.37
CA LEU A 102 1.36 -3.18 13.59
C LEU A 102 2.22 -1.92 13.67
N ARG A 103 1.78 -0.97 14.50
CA ARG A 103 2.68 0.02 15.11
C ARG A 103 3.87 -0.80 15.60
N LYS A 104 5.09 -0.40 15.24
CA LYS A 104 6.28 -0.86 15.95
C LYS A 104 6.01 -0.57 17.42
N GLU A 105 5.53 -1.56 18.16
CA GLU A 105 5.78 -1.61 19.57
C GLU A 105 7.29 -1.67 19.64
N LYS A 106 7.90 -0.51 19.88
CA LYS A 106 9.31 -0.48 20.27
C LYS A 106 9.38 -1.44 21.43
N ASN A 107 10.14 -2.52 21.29
CA ASN A 107 10.48 -3.37 22.42
C ASN A 107 10.94 -2.43 23.54
N PHE A 108 10.26 -2.48 24.68
CA PHE A 108 10.55 -1.63 25.84
C PHE A 108 12.03 -1.74 26.27
N PHE A 109 12.70 -2.83 25.87
CA PHE A 109 14.12 -3.12 26.09
C PHE A 109 15.09 -2.50 25.06
N GLU A 110 14.62 -1.95 23.96
CA GLU A 110 15.48 -1.44 22.86
C GLU A 110 15.64 0.10 22.85
N THR A 111 14.94 0.83 23.73
CA THR A 111 15.09 2.28 23.87
C THR A 111 15.65 2.63 25.25
N ARG A 112 16.73 3.42 25.32
CA ARG A 112 17.18 3.98 26.60
C ARG A 112 16.07 4.86 27.17
N VAL A 113 15.59 4.51 28.36
CA VAL A 113 14.66 5.31 29.16
C VAL A 113 15.36 6.62 29.51
N THR A 114 15.05 7.70 28.78
CA THR A 114 15.46 9.07 29.16
C THR A 114 14.33 9.91 29.70
N GLU A 115 13.19 9.31 30.03
CA GLU A 115 12.21 9.94 30.91
C GLU A 115 12.52 9.55 32.36
N TYR A 116 13.48 10.25 32.96
CA TYR A 116 13.35 10.50 34.39
C TYR A 116 12.23 11.51 34.55
N GLN A 117 11.03 11.01 34.81
CA GLN A 117 10.09 11.74 35.65
C GLN A 117 10.86 12.03 36.94
N VAL A 118 11.23 13.29 37.18
CA VAL A 118 11.81 13.69 38.46
C VAL A 118 10.71 13.49 39.51
N GLY A 119 10.77 12.34 40.17
CA GLY A 119 9.99 12.04 41.36
C GLY A 119 10.39 13.02 42.44
N GLY A 120 9.58 14.05 42.65
CA GLY A 120 9.96 15.13 43.55
C GLY A 120 8.95 16.27 43.65
N ALA A 121 7.66 15.96 43.77
CA ALA A 121 6.69 16.87 44.38
C ALA A 121 5.54 16.04 44.97
N LEU A 122 5.74 15.54 46.19
CA LEU A 122 4.62 15.09 47.03
C LEU A 122 3.92 16.35 47.53
N SER A 123 2.69 16.60 47.11
CA SER A 123 1.78 17.48 47.86
C SER A 123 0.92 16.60 48.76
N TRP A 124 1.18 16.67 50.05
CA TRP A 124 0.18 16.41 51.08
C TRP A 124 -0.08 17.79 51.69
N ASP A 125 -1.36 18.15 51.86
CA ASP A 125 -1.86 19.50 52.22
C ASP A 125 -0.89 20.42 52.99
#